data_AF-A0AAV3YWG7-F1
#
_entry.id   AF-A0AAV3YWG7-F1
#
_cell.length_a   1.000
_cell.length_b   1.000
_cell.length_c   1.000
_cell.angle_alpha   90.00
_cell.angle_beta   90.00
_cell.angle_gamma   90.00
#
_symmetry.space_group_name_H-M   'P 1'
#
loop_
_entity.id
_entity.type
_entity.pdbx_description
1 polymer ?
#
loop_
_entity_poly.entity_id
_entity_poly.type
_entity_poly.pdbx_seq_one_letter_code
_entity_poly.pdbx_strand_id
1 'polypeptide(L)'
;MKSLPGADCDSDHILVMCTFQLKREKLRKAMANPKFQMDLIKSDEKLRDKIAIAVHNNYETLNNMSKVEELWSEIKNSLNKVIEKNVPRKDNKENKKWINKEILDLMEERRKSNNAEAKTQT
;
A
#
# COMPACT_ATOMS: atom_id res chain seq x y z
N MET A 1 28.73 -40.97 11.00
CA MET A 1 29.13 -39.83 10.14
C MET A 1 30.11 -40.36 9.12
N LYS A 2 29.73 -40.42 7.84
CA LYS A 2 30.61 -40.87 6.75
C LYS A 2 30.84 -39.66 5.84
N SER A 3 32.05 -39.11 5.89
CA SER A 3 32.54 -38.13 4.93
C SER A 3 33.05 -38.88 3.71
N LEU A 4 32.58 -38.50 2.51
CA LEU A 4 33.16 -38.93 1.25
C LEU A 4 34.29 -37.95 0.89
N PRO A 5 35.43 -38.42 0.35
CA PRO A 5 36.56 -37.54 0.01
C PRO A 5 36.15 -36.67 -1.19
N GLY A 6 35.90 -35.39 -0.90
CA GLY A 6 35.52 -34.39 -1.89
C GLY A 6 36.60 -33.33 -2.00
N ALA A 7 37.33 -33.37 -3.12
CA ALA A 7 38.21 -32.36 -3.69
C ALA A 7 39.25 -31.71 -2.75
N ASP A 8 40.52 -32.10 -2.93
CA ASP A 8 41.70 -31.39 -2.45
C ASP A 8 41.73 -29.97 -3.05
N CYS A 9 41.14 -29.01 -2.33
CA CYS A 9 41.53 -27.62 -2.42
C CYS A 9 42.46 -27.36 -1.24
N ASP A 10 43.73 -27.09 -1.51
CA ASP A 10 44.84 -26.86 -0.56
C ASP A 10 44.68 -25.51 0.18
N SER A 11 43.49 -25.28 0.74
CA SER A 11 43.13 -24.14 1.56
C SER A 11 43.27 -24.55 3.02
N ASP A 12 43.96 -23.77 3.82
CA ASP A 12 44.06 -23.92 5.27
C ASP A 12 42.72 -23.67 5.99
N HIS A 13 41.65 -23.37 5.25
CA HIS A 13 40.30 -23.20 5.75
C HIS A 13 39.43 -24.46 5.63
N ILE A 14 38.86 -24.88 6.76
CA ILE A 14 37.87 -25.95 6.82
C ILE A 14 36.50 -25.40 6.39
N LEU A 15 35.90 -25.97 5.35
CA LEU A 15 34.54 -25.63 4.92
C LEU A 15 33.52 -26.05 5.98
N VAL A 16 32.87 -25.09 6.62
CA VAL A 16 31.73 -25.34 7.52
C VAL A 16 30.44 -25.05 6.78
N MET A 17 29.76 -26.13 6.37
CA MET A 17 28.44 -26.05 5.75
C MET A 17 27.37 -26.46 6.77
N CYS A 18 26.36 -25.62 6.97
CA CYS A 18 25.21 -25.96 7.80
C CYS A 18 23.89 -25.76 7.04
N THR A 19 22.93 -26.66 7.27
CA THR A 19 21.58 -26.56 6.75
C THR A 19 20.66 -26.10 7.88
N PHE A 20 20.04 -24.93 7.75
CA PHE A 20 19.05 -24.44 8.70
C PHE A 20 17.70 -24.24 8.03
N GLN A 21 16.63 -24.54 8.77
CA GLN A 21 15.25 -24.35 8.33
C GLN A 21 14.68 -23.10 9.00
N LEU A 22 14.21 -22.14 8.21
CA LEU A 22 13.59 -20.91 8.70
C LEU A 22 12.08 -20.98 8.54
N LYS A 23 11.35 -20.82 9.64
CA LYS A 23 9.91 -20.60 9.60
C LYS A 23 9.64 -19.13 9.26
N ARG A 24 9.04 -18.86 8.11
CA ARG A 24 8.65 -17.50 7.71
C ARG A 24 7.25 -17.18 8.24
N GLU A 25 7.16 -16.30 9.21
CA GLU A 25 5.87 -15.73 9.61
C GLU A 25 5.44 -14.63 8.64
N LYS A 26 4.13 -14.57 8.36
CA LYS A 26 3.55 -13.47 7.58
C LYS A 26 3.46 -12.24 8.48
N LEU A 27 4.25 -11.22 8.17
CA LEU A 27 4.09 -9.92 8.81
C LEU A 27 2.71 -9.35 8.45
N ARG A 28 1.93 -8.99 9.47
CA ARG A 28 0.70 -8.21 9.29
C ARG A 28 1.11 -6.81 8.81
N LYS A 29 0.91 -6.53 7.52
CA LYS A 29 1.09 -5.18 7.01
C LYS A 29 -0.05 -4.31 7.53
N ALA A 30 0.29 -3.20 8.19
CA ALA A 30 -0.71 -2.20 8.54
C ALA A 30 -1.42 -1.72 7.26
N MET A 31 -2.74 -1.58 7.34
CA MET A 31 -3.52 -1.02 6.25
C MET A 31 -3.17 0.46 6.15
N ALA A 32 -2.30 0.82 5.21
CA ALA A 32 -1.96 2.21 4.98
C ALA A 32 -3.16 2.90 4.32
N ASN A 33 -3.75 3.87 5.01
CA ASN A 33 -4.80 4.70 4.43
C ASN A 33 -4.22 5.50 3.26
N PRO A 34 -4.77 5.38 2.04
CA PRO A 34 -4.26 6.10 0.89
C PRO A 34 -4.47 7.61 1.12
N LYS A 35 -3.38 8.37 0.98
CA LYS A 35 -3.34 9.82 1.22
C LYS A 35 -4.10 10.54 0.11
N PHE A 36 -4.81 11.62 0.42
CA PHE A 36 -5.43 12.46 -0.61
C PHE A 36 -4.37 13.22 -1.42
N GLN A 37 -4.64 13.44 -2.70
CA GLN A 37 -3.79 14.26 -3.57
C GLN A 37 -4.07 15.74 -3.36
N MET A 38 -3.50 16.31 -2.29
CA MET A 38 -3.70 17.73 -1.94
C MET A 38 -3.14 18.71 -3.00
N ASP A 39 -2.14 18.29 -3.77
CA ASP A 39 -1.53 19.11 -4.82
C ASP A 39 -2.51 19.40 -5.97
N LEU A 40 -3.45 18.48 -6.23
CA LEU A 40 -4.49 18.67 -7.25
C LEU A 40 -5.48 19.76 -6.84
N ILE A 41 -5.76 19.91 -5.55
CA ILE A 41 -6.66 20.97 -5.05
C ILE A 41 -6.07 22.36 -5.33
N LYS A 42 -4.75 22.49 -5.32
CA LYS A 42 -4.06 23.76 -5.62
C LYS A 42 -3.91 24.01 -7.11
N SER A 43 -3.75 22.95 -7.90
CA SER A 43 -3.38 23.05 -9.32
C SER A 43 -4.60 23.03 -10.25
N ASP A 44 -5.68 22.36 -9.86
CA ASP A 44 -6.91 22.25 -10.66
C ASP A 44 -7.99 23.19 -10.12
N GLU A 45 -8.18 24.30 -10.84
CA GLU A 45 -9.20 25.31 -10.53
C GLU A 45 -10.62 24.75 -10.58
N LYS A 46 -10.91 23.84 -11.53
CA LYS A 46 -12.25 23.23 -11.64
C LYS A 46 -12.56 22.35 -10.44
N LEU A 47 -11.56 21.65 -9.93
CA LEU A 47 -11.70 20.82 -8.72
C LEU A 47 -11.95 21.71 -7.49
N ARG A 48 -11.20 22.81 -7.37
CA ARG A 48 -11.38 23.78 -6.27
C ARG A 48 -12.79 24.35 -6.26
N ASP A 49 -13.29 24.79 -7.41
CA ASP A 49 -14.61 25.40 -7.51
C ASP A 49 -15.73 24.39 -7.20
N LYS A 50 -15.59 23.14 -7.66
CA LYS A 50 -16.52 22.06 -7.30
C LYS A 50 -16.56 21.80 -5.79
N ILE A 51 -15.40 21.79 -5.14
CA ILE A 51 -15.32 21.62 -3.68
C ILE A 51 -15.95 22.81 -2.98
N ALA A 52 -15.67 24.04 -3.42
CA ALA A 52 -16.23 25.25 -2.83
C ALA A 52 -17.77 25.27 -2.91
N ILE A 53 -18.33 24.95 -4.07
CA ILE A 53 -19.79 24.84 -4.27
C ILE A 53 -20.38 23.74 -3.38
N ALA A 54 -19.74 22.57 -3.31
CA ALA A 54 -20.24 21.46 -2.49
C ALA A 54 -20.20 21.76 -0.99
N VAL A 55 -19.17 22.48 -0.51
CA VAL A 55 -19.09 22.94 0.88
C VAL A 55 -20.16 23.99 1.15
N HIS A 56 -20.33 24.97 0.26
CA HIS A 56 -21.33 26.02 0.42
C HIS A 56 -22.75 25.45 0.49
N ASN A 57 -23.12 24.57 -0.44
CA ASN A 57 -24.44 23.92 -0.44
C ASN A 57 -24.70 23.12 0.84
N ASN A 58 -23.69 22.41 1.36
CA ASN A 58 -23.82 21.69 2.62
C ASN A 58 -23.96 22.62 3.82
N TYR A 59 -23.29 23.78 3.80
CA TYR A 59 -23.36 24.75 4.88
C TYR A 59 -24.75 25.40 4.99
N GLU A 60 -25.37 25.74 3.86
CA GLU A 60 -26.75 26.25 3.82
C GLU A 60 -27.74 25.28 4.50
N THR A 61 -27.57 23.97 4.32
CA THR A 61 -28.37 22.95 5.03
C THR A 61 -28.10 22.86 6.54
N LEU A 62 -26.91 23.25 7.00
CA LEU A 62 -26.46 23.09 8.40
C LEU A 62 -26.80 24.29 9.29
N ASN A 63 -27.16 25.44 8.71
CA ASN A 63 -27.42 26.70 9.43
C ASN A 63 -28.64 26.67 10.39
N ASN A 64 -29.33 25.53 10.50
CA ASN A 64 -30.53 25.37 11.32
C ASN A 64 -30.28 24.75 12.72
N MET A 65 -29.01 24.52 13.12
CA MET A 65 -28.70 23.89 14.41
C MET A 65 -28.32 24.90 15.50
N SER A 66 -28.98 24.78 16.66
CA SER A 66 -28.82 25.68 17.81
C SER A 66 -27.63 25.30 18.72
N LYS A 67 -27.18 24.04 18.72
CA LYS A 67 -26.09 23.56 19.56
C LYS A 67 -24.74 23.59 18.83
N VAL A 68 -23.78 24.30 19.41
CA VAL A 68 -22.45 24.54 18.84
C VAL A 68 -21.64 23.25 18.63
N GLU A 69 -21.67 22.30 19.58
CA GLU A 69 -20.87 21.06 19.48
C GLU A 69 -21.38 20.14 18.36
N GLU A 70 -22.71 20.02 18.25
CA GLU A 70 -23.37 19.25 17.20
C GLU A 70 -23.11 19.90 15.83
N LEU A 71 -23.18 21.24 15.75
CA LEU A 71 -22.83 22.00 14.55
C LEU A 71 -21.38 21.74 14.11
N TRP A 72 -20.42 21.76 15.05
CA TRP A 72 -19.02 21.52 14.72
C TRP A 72 -18.78 20.10 14.20
N SER A 73 -19.40 19.10 14.84
CA SER A 73 -19.33 17.70 14.40
C SER A 73 -19.87 17.53 12.98
N GLU A 74 -21.01 18.15 12.67
CA GLU A 74 -21.62 18.07 11.35
C GLU A 74 -20.84 18.84 10.26
N ILE A 75 -20.27 20.01 10.59
CA ILE A 75 -19.36 20.73 9.68
C ILE A 75 -18.16 19.84 9.35
N LYS A 76 -17.55 19.20 10.35
CA LYS A 76 -16.42 18.31 10.13
C LYS A 76 -16.80 17.09 9.28
N ASN A 77 -17.94 16.47 9.57
CA ASN A 77 -18.42 15.30 8.83
C ASN A 77 -18.78 15.64 7.39
N SER A 78 -19.47 16.75 7.15
CA SER A 78 -19.82 17.22 5.82
C SER A 78 -18.57 17.55 4.99
N LEU A 79 -17.59 18.23 5.58
CA LEU A 79 -16.31 18.51 4.92
C LEU A 79 -15.58 17.22 4.54
N ASN A 80 -15.48 16.26 5.45
CA ASN A 80 -14.86 14.96 5.17
C ASN A 80 -15.57 14.23 4.02
N LYS A 81 -16.90 14.23 3.98
CA LYS A 81 -17.69 13.62 2.90
C LYS A 81 -17.43 14.30 1.55
N VAL A 82 -17.36 15.64 1.53
CA VAL A 82 -17.08 16.40 0.31
C VAL A 82 -15.67 16.09 -0.20
N ILE A 83 -14.69 16.05 0.70
CA ILE A 83 -13.30 15.72 0.36
C ILE A 83 -13.21 14.28 -0.16
N GLU A 84 -13.82 13.31 0.52
CA GLU A 84 -13.82 11.91 0.09
C GLU A 84 -14.45 11.69 -1.29
N LYS A 85 -15.49 12.47 -1.63
CA LYS A 85 -16.19 12.36 -2.90
C LYS A 85 -15.45 13.03 -4.06
N ASN A 86 -14.79 14.16 -3.81
CA ASN A 86 -14.24 14.99 -4.87
C ASN A 86 -12.72 14.89 -5.02
N VAL A 87 -11.98 14.63 -3.93
CA VAL A 87 -10.52 14.59 -3.96
C VAL A 87 -10.05 13.16 -4.21
N PRO A 88 -9.37 12.89 -5.35
CA PRO A 88 -8.82 11.57 -5.61
C PRO A 88 -7.73 11.23 -4.59
N ARG A 89 -7.63 9.93 -4.30
CA ARG A 89 -6.58 9.41 -3.42
C ARG A 89 -5.34 9.09 -4.23
N LYS A 90 -4.17 9.35 -3.66
CA LYS A 90 -2.88 9.04 -4.25
C LYS A 90 -2.72 7.54 -4.31
N ASP A 91 -2.56 7.02 -5.53
CA ASP A 91 -2.16 5.64 -5.71
C ASP A 91 -0.73 5.47 -5.16
N ASN A 92 -0.60 4.62 -4.15
CA ASN A 92 0.70 4.29 -3.55
C ASN A 92 1.58 3.40 -4.46
N LYS A 93 1.22 3.25 -5.74
CA LYS A 93 1.82 2.28 -6.67
C LYS A 93 2.53 2.95 -7.83
N GLU A 94 3.25 4.02 -7.58
CA GLU A 94 4.33 4.37 -8.51
C GLU A 94 5.43 3.32 -8.35
N ASN A 95 5.57 2.48 -9.38
CA ASN A 95 6.68 1.52 -9.43
C ASN A 95 8.00 2.29 -9.39
N LYS A 96 8.99 1.75 -8.68
CA LYS A 96 10.34 2.34 -8.69
C LYS A 96 10.83 2.38 -10.14
N LYS A 97 11.60 3.42 -10.52
CA LYS A 97 12.08 3.62 -11.90
C LYS A 97 12.81 2.42 -12.52
N TRP A 98 13.42 1.57 -11.69
CA TRP A 98 14.14 0.37 -12.14
C TRP A 98 13.25 -0.87 -12.31
N ILE A 99 11.99 -0.82 -11.85
CA ILE A 99 11.02 -1.92 -12.01
C ILE A 99 10.24 -1.65 -13.28
N ASN A 100 10.60 -2.37 -14.34
CA ASN A 100 9.82 -2.39 -15.57
C ASN A 100 8.66 -3.40 -15.48
N LYS A 101 7.78 -3.39 -16.48
CA LYS A 101 6.61 -4.28 -16.54
C LYS A 101 7.01 -5.75 -16.63
N GLU A 102 8.05 -6.05 -17.39
CA GLU A 102 8.59 -7.40 -17.56
C GLU A 102 9.03 -8.03 -16.23
N ILE A 103 9.72 -7.27 -15.37
CA ILE A 103 10.10 -7.72 -14.03
C ILE A 103 8.86 -8.04 -13.19
N LEU A 104 7.79 -7.25 -13.30
CA LEU A 104 6.55 -7.50 -12.58
C LEU A 104 5.86 -8.79 -13.05
N ASP A 105 5.83 -9.01 -14.37
CA ASP A 105 5.25 -10.19 -14.98
C ASP A 105 6.02 -11.45 -14.52
N LEU A 106 7.36 -11.42 -14.57
CA LEU A 106 8.22 -12.50 -14.06
C LEU A 106 8.02 -12.77 -12.56
N MET A 107 7.85 -11.71 -11.76
CA MET A 107 7.55 -11.85 -10.33
C MET A 107 6.18 -12.51 -10.10
N GLU A 108 5.20 -12.25 -10.94
CA GLU A 108 3.87 -12.84 -10.86
C GLU A 108 3.87 -14.31 -11.29
N GLU A 109 4.56 -14.65 -12.39
CA GLU A 109 4.76 -16.02 -12.85
C GLU A 109 5.43 -16.89 -11.79
N ARG A 110 6.49 -16.40 -11.14
CA ARG A 110 7.13 -17.08 -10.01
C ARG A 110 6.14 -17.31 -8.87
N ARG A 111 5.29 -16.33 -8.55
CA ARG A 111 4.30 -16.44 -7.47
C ARG A 111 3.26 -17.51 -7.75
N LYS A 112 2.79 -17.58 -9.01
CA LYS A 112 1.83 -18.59 -9.47
C LYS A 112 2.44 -19.98 -9.40
N SER A 113 3.68 -20.15 -9.89
CA SER A 113 4.40 -21.42 -9.88
C SER A 113 4.62 -21.96 -8.47
N ASN A 114 5.14 -21.13 -7.56
CA ASN A 114 5.35 -21.52 -6.15
C ASN A 114 4.04 -21.90 -5.44
N ASN A 115 2.92 -21.25 -5.77
CA ASN A 115 1.61 -21.57 -5.18
C ASN A 115 1.00 -22.86 -5.76
N ALA A 116 1.30 -23.20 -7.02
CA ALA A 116 0.85 -24.44 -7.65
C ALA A 116 1.63 -25.65 -7.11
N GLU A 117 2.96 -25.51 -6.96
CA GLU A 117 3.81 -26.54 -6.37
C GLU A 117 3.43 -26.85 -4.91
N ALA A 118 3.06 -25.84 -4.13
CA ALA A 118 2.61 -26.01 -2.75
C ALA A 118 1.29 -26.80 -2.61
N LYS A 119 0.45 -26.86 -3.66
CA LYS A 119 -0.81 -27.64 -3.65
C LYS A 119 -0.62 -29.11 -4.04
N THR A 120 0.49 -29.44 -4.70
CA THR A 120 0.74 -30.78 -5.25
C THR A 120 1.46 -31.69 -4.25
N GLN A 121 1.95 -31.12 -3.13
CA GLN A 121 2.66 -31.83 -2.06
C GLN A 121 1.83 -31.99 -0.76
N THR A 122 0.50 -31.90 -0.87
CA THR A 122 -0.45 -32.18 0.23
C THR A 122 -1.29 -33.37 -0.15
#